data_AF-A0A9P5UGK1-F1
#
_entry.id   AF-A0A9P5UGK1-F1
#
_cell.length_a   1.000
_cell.length_b   1.000
_cell.length_c   1.000
_cell.angle_alpha   90.00
_cell.angle_beta   90.00
_cell.angle_gamma   90.00
#
_symmetry.space_group_name_H-M   'P 1'
#
loop_
_entity.id
_entity.type
_entity.pdbx_description
1 polymer ?
#
loop_
_entity_poly.entity_id
_entity_poly.type
_entity_poly.pdbx_seq_one_letter_code
_entity_poly.pdbx_strand_id
1 'polypeptide(L)'
;MGLGQGLIFQNCMLACQECAGAGFIAVATALCGFINSIGSSIGVAICAAVFNNALVKNLAELPADVQKIAHDFNVIENMNAIADLPAGVRELVIQGYSDSFKSVFIALTPIMGFAFLMSLFIRGRGSLAKA
;
A
#
# COMPACT_ATOMS: atom_id res chain seq x y z
N MET A 1 5.36 -12.30 -6.33
CA MET A 1 6.07 -11.03 -6.62
C MET A 1 7.36 -11.39 -7.33
N GLY A 2 7.52 -11.27 -8.65
CA GLY A 2 8.75 -11.86 -9.25
C GLY A 2 9.14 -11.61 -10.71
N LEU A 3 8.29 -11.03 -11.54
CA LEU A 3 8.72 -10.63 -12.90
C LEU A 3 8.27 -9.20 -13.23
N GLY A 4 7.00 -8.87 -12.94
CA GLY A 4 6.47 -7.51 -13.16
C GLY A 4 7.18 -6.43 -12.35
N GLN A 5 7.45 -6.68 -11.06
CA GLN A 5 8.16 -5.72 -10.23
C GLN A 5 9.62 -5.55 -10.66
N GLY A 6 10.28 -6.62 -11.13
CA GLY A 6 11.64 -6.56 -11.66
C GLY A 6 11.73 -5.74 -12.94
N LEU A 7 10.78 -5.89 -13.87
CA LEU A 7 10.75 -5.12 -15.11
C LEU A 7 10.59 -3.60 -14.86
N ILE A 8 9.69 -3.21 -13.95
CA ILE A 8 9.40 -1.80 -13.70
C ILE A 8 10.57 -1.14 -12.96
N PHE A 9 11.10 -1.80 -11.92
CA PHE A 9 12.15 -1.22 -11.09
C PHE A 9 13.45 -1.06 -11.86
N GLN A 10 13.84 -2.08 -12.64
CA GLN A 10 15.07 -2.03 -13.42
C GLN A 10 15.02 -0.98 -14.54
N ASN A 11 13.88 -0.84 -15.24
CA ASN A 11 13.73 0.17 -16.30
C ASN A 11 13.78 1.60 -15.76
N CYS A 12 13.12 1.86 -14.63
CA CYS A 12 13.11 3.20 -14.03
C CYS A 12 14.52 3.61 -13.57
N MET A 13 15.25 2.66 -13.02
CA MET A 13 16.62 2.87 -12.58
C MET A 13 17.57 3.13 -13.77
N LEU A 14 17.45 2.37 -14.86
CA LEU A 14 18.19 2.62 -16.10
C LEU A 14 17.88 4.01 -16.67
N ALA A 15 16.61 4.40 -16.73
CA ALA A 15 16.22 5.73 -17.21
C ALA A 15 16.79 6.88 -16.35
N CYS A 16 16.85 6.72 -15.03
CA CYS A 16 17.48 7.69 -14.13
C CYS A 16 18.99 7.77 -14.34
N GLN A 17 19.64 6.63 -14.60
CA GLN A 17 21.07 6.57 -14.88
C GLN A 17 21.41 7.21 -16.24
N GLU A 18 20.59 7.02 -17.27
CA GLU A 18 20.76 7.64 -18.60
C GLU A 18 20.65 9.17 -18.59
N CYS A 19 19.79 9.73 -17.73
CA CYS A 19 19.69 11.18 -17.55
C CYS A 19 20.88 11.78 -16.77
N ALA A 20 21.71 10.95 -16.13
CA ALA A 20 22.85 11.41 -15.33
C ALA A 20 24.16 11.33 -16.12
N GLY A 21 24.96 12.40 -16.08
CA GLY A 21 26.31 12.36 -16.64
C GLY A 21 27.18 11.30 -15.93
N ALA A 22 28.15 10.72 -16.64
CA ALA A 22 28.92 9.53 -16.19
C ALA A 22 29.55 9.62 -14.78
N GLY A 23 29.79 10.82 -14.24
CA GLY A 23 30.29 11.03 -12.89
C GLY A 23 29.24 10.99 -11.76
N PHE A 24 27.94 11.05 -12.06
CA PHE A 24 26.85 11.18 -11.07
C PHE A 24 25.92 9.97 -10.97
N ILE A 25 26.26 8.85 -11.61
CA ILE A 25 25.45 7.62 -11.63
C ILE A 25 25.16 7.10 -10.22
N ALA A 26 26.13 7.21 -9.30
CA ALA A 26 25.96 6.81 -7.90
C ALA A 26 24.94 7.70 -7.16
N VAL A 27 24.97 9.02 -7.42
CA VAL A 27 24.03 9.99 -6.83
C VAL A 27 22.62 9.77 -7.38
N ALA A 28 22.48 9.57 -8.69
CA ALA A 28 21.19 9.28 -9.34
C ALA A 28 20.56 7.98 -8.81
N THR A 29 21.38 6.95 -8.62
CA THR A 29 20.95 5.67 -8.02
C THR A 29 20.47 5.86 -6.59
N ALA A 30 21.24 6.57 -5.75
CA ALA A 30 20.86 6.85 -4.38
C ALA A 30 19.57 7.67 -4.29
N LEU A 31 19.41 8.69 -5.14
CA LEU A 31 18.20 9.51 -5.20
C LEU A 31 16.96 8.68 -5.59
N CYS A 32 17.08 7.80 -6.59
CA CYS A 32 15.99 6.93 -7.00
C CYS A 32 15.57 5.96 -5.89
N GLY A 33 16.54 5.39 -5.17
CA GLY A 33 16.29 4.56 -3.98
C GLY A 33 15.61 5.35 -2.85
N PHE A 34 16.03 6.59 -2.62
CA PHE A 34 15.44 7.47 -1.61
C PHE A 34 13.97 7.80 -1.92
N ILE A 35 13.66 8.18 -3.17
CA ILE A 35 12.27 8.43 -3.60
C ILE A 35 11.40 7.19 -3.44
N ASN A 36 11.92 6.02 -3.80
CA ASN A 36 11.20 4.76 -3.61
C ASN A 36 10.93 4.46 -2.13
N SER A 37 11.90 4.73 -1.25
CA SER A 37 11.74 4.56 0.20
C SER A 37 10.66 5.49 0.75
N ILE A 38 10.67 6.76 0.34
CA ILE A 38 9.64 7.74 0.73
C ILE A 38 8.26 7.26 0.24
N GLY A 39 8.14 6.89 -1.03
CA GLY A 39 6.88 6.43 -1.61
C GLY A 39 6.34 5.18 -0.91
N SER A 40 7.22 4.25 -0.55
CA SER A 40 6.85 3.04 0.20
C SER A 40 6.32 3.38 1.60
N SER A 41 6.99 4.28 2.33
CA SER A 41 6.55 4.70 3.67
C SER A 41 5.21 5.42 3.63
N ILE A 42 5.02 6.36 2.68
CA ILE A 42 3.77 7.10 2.52
C ILE A 42 2.65 6.15 2.10
N GLY A 43 2.92 5.25 1.15
CA GLY A 43 1.95 4.25 0.70
C GLY A 43 1.47 3.37 1.84
N VAL A 44 2.39 2.83 2.65
CA VAL A 44 2.05 2.00 3.82
C VAL A 44 1.24 2.79 4.86
N ALA A 45 1.60 4.05 5.13
CA ALA A 45 0.85 4.88 6.07
C ALA A 45 -0.59 5.14 5.62
N ILE A 46 -0.80 5.43 4.33
CA ILE A 46 -2.14 5.60 3.75
C ILE A 46 -2.93 4.28 3.85
N CYS A 47 -2.32 3.16 3.46
CA CYS A 47 -2.93 1.84 3.59
C CYS A 47 -3.35 1.54 5.04
N ALA A 48 -2.48 1.84 6.02
CA ALA A 48 -2.77 1.66 7.43
C ALA A 48 -3.93 2.55 7.92
N ALA A 49 -3.98 3.81 7.49
CA ALA A 49 -5.06 4.73 7.83
C ALA A 49 -6.41 4.30 7.23
N VAL A 50 -6.42 3.85 5.97
CA VAL A 50 -7.63 3.32 5.32
C VAL A 50 -8.08 2.03 5.99
N PHE A 51 -7.14 1.13 6.29
CA PHE A 51 -7.42 -0.11 6.99
C PHE A 51 -8.03 0.14 8.36
N ASN A 52 -7.45 1.04 9.15
CA ASN A 52 -7.95 1.38 10.49
C ASN A 52 -9.37 1.97 10.41
N ASN A 53 -9.62 2.90 9.48
CA ASN A 53 -10.97 3.45 9.26
C ASN A 53 -11.98 2.38 8.83
N ALA A 54 -11.61 1.49 7.90
CA ALA A 54 -12.46 0.40 7.45
C ALA A 54 -12.75 -0.60 8.58
N LEU A 55 -11.76 -0.86 9.43
CA LEU A 55 -11.88 -1.74 10.59
C LEU A 55 -12.85 -1.15 11.61
N VAL A 56 -12.68 0.11 12.00
CA VAL A 56 -13.62 0.80 12.92
C VAL A 56 -15.04 0.78 12.37
N LYS A 57 -15.21 1.02 11.06
CA LYS A 57 -16.52 1.00 10.42
C LYS A 57 -17.15 -0.40 10.43
N ASN A 58 -16.40 -1.43 10.04
CA ASN A 58 -16.89 -2.80 10.04
C ASN A 58 -17.23 -3.25 11.47
N LEU A 59 -16.40 -2.94 12.47
CA LEU A 59 -16.69 -3.25 13.88
C LEU A 59 -17.95 -2.55 14.39
N ALA A 60 -18.25 -1.34 13.92
CA ALA A 60 -19.47 -0.62 14.28
C ALA A 60 -20.76 -1.25 13.68
N GLU A 61 -20.64 -2.12 12.67
CA GLU A 61 -21.77 -2.86 12.10
C GLU A 61 -22.04 -4.20 12.82
N LEU A 62 -21.15 -4.64 13.72
CA LEU A 62 -21.37 -5.85 14.54
C LEU A 62 -22.36 -5.61 15.70
N PRO A 63 -23.03 -6.68 16.20
CA PRO A 63 -23.94 -6.58 17.34
C PRO A 63 -23.25 -5.99 18.60
N ALA A 64 -24.01 -5.26 19.40
CA ALA A 64 -23.50 -4.49 20.55
C ALA A 64 -22.72 -5.34 21.59
N ASP A 65 -23.06 -6.61 21.76
CA ASP A 65 -22.32 -7.56 22.60
C ASP A 65 -20.89 -7.81 22.07
N VAL A 66 -20.74 -7.92 20.76
CA VAL A 66 -19.44 -8.12 20.11
C VAL A 66 -18.61 -6.83 20.13
N GLN A 67 -19.26 -5.66 19.99
CA GLN A 67 -18.58 -4.37 20.10
C GLN A 67 -17.97 -4.14 21.49
N LYS A 68 -18.68 -4.50 22.55
CA LYS A 68 -18.16 -4.38 23.93
C LYS A 68 -16.95 -5.27 24.14
N ILE A 69 -17.02 -6.53 23.69
CA ILE A 69 -15.90 -7.47 23.79
C ILE A 69 -14.71 -6.99 22.95
N ALA A 70 -14.95 -6.48 21.73
CA ALA A 70 -13.87 -5.97 20.88
C ALA A 70 -13.20 -4.70 21.44
N HIS A 71 -13.96 -3.85 22.14
CA HIS A 71 -13.42 -2.66 22.82
C HIS A 71 -12.65 -3.04 24.10
N ASP A 72 -13.16 -4.00 24.88
CA ASP A 72 -12.54 -4.47 26.12
C ASP A 72 -11.18 -5.16 25.87
N PHE A 73 -11.10 -5.94 24.79
CA PHE A 73 -9.86 -6.61 24.36
C PHE A 73 -8.96 -5.74 23.48
N ASN A 74 -9.34 -4.48 23.23
CA ASN A 74 -8.62 -3.52 22.40
C ASN A 74 -8.12 -4.12 21.07
N VAL A 75 -9.04 -4.79 20.38
CA VAL A 75 -8.74 -5.65 19.22
C VAL A 75 -8.27 -4.82 18.00
N ILE A 76 -8.52 -3.51 18.03
CA ILE A 76 -8.11 -2.54 17.01
C ILE A 76 -6.60 -2.26 17.10
N GLU A 77 -6.03 -2.22 18.30
CA GLU A 77 -4.60 -1.97 18.54
C GLU A 77 -3.82 -3.28 18.74
N ASN A 78 -4.46 -4.33 19.27
CA ASN A 78 -3.83 -5.61 19.58
C ASN A 78 -4.46 -6.76 18.79
N MET A 79 -3.87 -7.05 17.63
CA MET A 79 -4.28 -8.19 16.78
C MET A 79 -4.10 -9.54 17.48
N ASN A 80 -3.18 -9.65 18.45
CA ASN A 80 -3.00 -10.87 19.26
C ASN A 80 -4.15 -11.11 20.25
N ALA A 81 -4.91 -10.09 20.63
CA ALA A 81 -6.05 -10.23 21.52
C ALA A 81 -7.22 -11.00 20.87
N ILE A 82 -7.21 -11.15 19.54
CA ILE A 82 -8.18 -11.98 18.78
C ILE A 82 -8.06 -13.47 19.16
N ALA A 83 -6.90 -13.92 19.63
CA ALA A 83 -6.67 -15.31 20.03
C ALA A 83 -7.37 -15.69 21.35
N ASP A 84 -7.59 -14.72 22.24
CA ASP A 84 -8.26 -14.90 23.53
C ASP A 84 -9.79 -14.75 23.44
N LEU A 85 -10.33 -14.43 22.26
CA LEU A 85 -11.77 -14.24 22.08
C LEU A 85 -12.54 -15.58 22.03
N PRO A 86 -13.78 -15.64 22.59
CA PRO A 86 -14.65 -16.80 22.46
C PRO A 86 -14.89 -17.16 20.99
N ALA A 87 -14.90 -18.46 20.66
CA ALA A 87 -14.91 -18.94 19.27
C ALA A 87 -16.03 -18.34 18.39
N GLY A 88 -17.22 -18.10 18.95
CA GLY A 88 -18.34 -17.49 18.21
C GLY A 88 -18.16 -15.99 17.89
N VAL A 89 -17.36 -15.27 18.69
CA VAL A 89 -17.05 -13.84 18.47
C VAL A 89 -15.80 -13.71 17.58
N ARG A 90 -14.84 -14.63 17.74
CA ARG A 90 -13.61 -14.69 16.95
C ARG A 90 -13.89 -14.80 15.45
N GLU A 91 -14.84 -15.64 15.04
CA GLU A 91 -15.19 -15.82 13.62
C GLU A 91 -15.76 -14.55 13.00
N LEU A 92 -16.65 -13.86 13.74
CA LEU A 92 -17.24 -12.59 13.34
C LEU A 92 -16.20 -11.45 13.24
N VAL A 93 -15.26 -11.40 14.18
CA VAL A 93 -14.15 -10.42 14.16
C VAL A 93 -13.20 -10.70 13.00
N ILE A 94 -12.89 -11.97 12.72
CA ILE A 94 -12.06 -12.35 11.56
C ILE A 94 -12.76 -11.97 10.24
N GLN A 95 -14.08 -12.16 10.14
CA GLN A 95 -14.85 -11.70 8.99
C GLN A 95 -14.79 -10.17 8.85
N GLY A 96 -14.98 -9.40 9.93
CA GLY A 96 -14.83 -7.95 9.92
C GLY A 96 -13.43 -7.47 9.51
N TYR A 97 -12.39 -8.19 9.93
CA TYR A 97 -11.01 -7.95 9.47
C TYR A 97 -10.85 -8.21 7.96
N SER A 98 -11.41 -9.31 7.47
CA SER A 98 -11.35 -9.70 6.06
C SER A 98 -12.08 -8.70 5.16
N ASP A 99 -13.27 -8.23 5.56
CA ASP A 99 -13.99 -7.19 4.81
C ASP A 99 -13.29 -5.83 4.84
N SER A 100 -12.57 -5.53 5.92
CA SER A 100 -11.72 -4.33 5.99
C SER A 100 -10.58 -4.40 4.97
N PHE A 101 -9.96 -5.57 4.78
CA PHE A 101 -8.96 -5.78 3.72
C PHE A 101 -9.55 -5.62 2.32
N LYS A 102 -10.76 -6.13 2.06
CA LYS A 102 -11.46 -5.87 0.79
C LYS A 102 -11.66 -4.39 0.53
N SER A 103 -12.06 -3.64 1.56
CA SER A 103 -12.26 -2.19 1.47
C SER A 103 -10.96 -1.46 1.12
N VAL A 104 -9.83 -1.87 1.72
CA VAL A 104 -8.49 -1.36 1.36
C VAL A 104 -8.15 -1.65 -0.10
N PHE A 105 -8.39 -2.86 -0.60
CA PHE A 105 -8.14 -3.20 -2.00
C PHE A 105 -9.00 -2.38 -2.98
N ILE A 106 -10.27 -2.16 -2.66
CA ILE A 106 -11.17 -1.31 -3.45
C ILE A 106 -10.67 0.14 -3.42
N ALA A 107 -10.22 0.64 -2.27
CA ALA A 107 -9.64 1.98 -2.15
C ALA A 107 -8.28 2.12 -2.87
N LEU A 108 -7.49 1.04 -2.97
CA LEU A 108 -6.24 1.03 -3.74
C LEU A 108 -6.46 0.99 -5.26
N THR A 109 -7.55 0.39 -5.72
CA THR A 109 -7.89 0.30 -7.15
C THR A 109 -7.82 1.66 -7.89
N PRO A 110 -8.47 2.74 -7.41
CA PRO A 110 -8.37 4.05 -8.08
C PRO A 110 -6.97 4.65 -7.97
N ILE A 111 -6.22 4.39 -6.89
CA ILE A 111 -4.83 4.86 -6.72
C ILE A 111 -3.92 4.20 -7.77
N MET A 112 -4.07 2.88 -7.98
CA MET A 112 -3.34 2.15 -9.03
C MET A 112 -3.76 2.61 -10.42
N GLY A 113 -5.05 2.85 -10.64
CA GLY A 113 -5.55 3.43 -11.89
C GLY A 113 -4.95 4.81 -12.18
N PHE A 114 -4.85 5.67 -11.17
CA PHE A 114 -4.24 6.99 -11.29
C PHE A 114 -2.73 6.92 -11.53
N ALA A 115 -2.02 6.03 -10.83
CA ALA A 115 -0.61 5.77 -11.08
C ALA A 115 -0.36 5.24 -12.51
N PHE A 116 -1.25 4.38 -13.01
CA PHE A 116 -1.20 3.90 -14.39
C PHE A 116 -1.45 5.02 -15.40
N LEU A 117 -2.44 5.88 -15.16
CA LEU A 117 -2.71 7.06 -15.99
C LEU A 117 -1.54 8.05 -16.01
N MET A 118 -0.92 8.31 -14.85
CA MET A 118 0.31 9.11 -14.76
C MET A 118 1.47 8.46 -15.50
N SER A 119 1.59 7.13 -15.43
CA SER A 119 2.61 6.38 -16.18
C SER A 119 2.39 6.48 -17.69
N LEU A 120 1.15 6.57 -18.18
CA LEU A 120 0.87 6.83 -19.60
C LEU A 120 1.22 8.26 -20.01
N PHE A 121 1.20 9.20 -19.06
CA PHE A 121 1.57 10.60 -19.29
C PHE A 121 3.09 10.85 -19.24
N ILE A 122 3.86 9.87 -18.76
CA ILE A 122 5.31 9.82 -18.97
C ILE A 122 5.56 9.57 -20.45
N ARG A 123 5.56 10.67 -21.20
CA ARG A 123 5.75 10.71 -22.64
C ARG A 123 7.26 10.66 -22.90
N GLY A 124 7.72 9.57 -23.51
CA GLY A 124 9.12 9.39 -23.87
C GLY A 124 9.61 10.53 -24.77
N ARG A 125 10.46 11.42 -24.23
CA ARG A 125 11.29 12.33 -25.03
C ARG A 125 12.49 11.59 -25.66
N GLY A 126 12.23 10.41 -26.24
CA GLY A 126 13.19 9.67 -27.06
C GLY A 126 13.22 10.11 -28.54
N SER A 127 12.51 11.19 -28.91
CA SER A 127 12.42 11.63 -30.30
C SER A 127 13.48 12.67 -30.73
N LEU A 128 14.48 13.00 -29.91
CA LEU A 128 15.43 14.08 -30.24
C LEU A 128 16.92 13.69 -30.23
N ALA A 129 17.26 12.39 -30.31
CA ALA A 129 18.64 11.94 -30.48
C ALA A 129 18.90 11.27 -31.86
N LYS A 130 18.05 11.53 -32.85
CA LYS A 130 18.28 11.25 -34.27
C LYS A 130 18.01 12.51 -35.10
N ALA A 131 18.74 13.58 -34.81
CA ALA A 131 19.01 14.67 -35.73
C ALA A 131 20.48 15.04 -35.59
#